data_AF-A0A2W2E0A5-F1
#
_entry.id   AF-A0A2W2E0A5-F1
#
_cell.length_a   1.000
_cell.length_b   1.000
_cell.length_c   1.000
_cell.angle_alpha   90.00
_cell.angle_beta   90.00
_cell.angle_gamma   90.00
#
_symmetry.space_group_name_H-M   'P 1'
#
loop_
_entity.id
_entity.type
_entity.pdbx_description
1 polymer ?
#
loop_
_entity_poly.entity_id
_entity_poly.type
_entity_poly.pdbx_seq_one_letter_code
_entity_poly.pdbx_strand_id
1 'polypeptide(L)'
;MGGDRDDQHARAEPRDPPGRPQEPEVPYAQSRRHHRPSRCFPVRRESGKEVSCQNMSVDHAELGRRLRRRRAALGRTVASVATDAALSVPYVANLENGRGNPTVSALDRLAEALGTRLVITLAEPGADAGPSAPVVPPSLQEFARGRRFRHAVGTLAGLLGEDDRAVRTRLFDALAGAAAPLGRDLPETDWQRLLDALVLVMGHPADPPGGP
;
A
#
# COMPACT_ATOMS: atom_id res chain seq x y z
N MET A 1 -60.47 46.47 81.33
CA MET A 1 -59.63 45.28 81.57
C MET A 1 -59.69 44.48 80.29
N GLY A 2 -58.79 44.64 79.34
CA GLY A 2 -57.33 44.45 79.39
C GLY A 2 -57.06 43.18 78.57
N GLY A 3 -56.15 43.08 77.63
CA GLY A 3 -55.26 44.02 76.97
C GLY A 3 -54.71 43.29 75.73
N ASP A 4 -54.39 44.05 74.70
CA ASP A 4 -53.10 44.02 74.01
C ASP A 4 -52.41 42.64 73.82
N ARG A 5 -52.30 42.19 72.56
CA ARG A 5 -51.02 42.15 71.83
C ARG A 5 -51.13 41.43 70.49
N ASP A 6 -50.60 42.13 69.51
CA ASP A 6 -50.17 41.63 68.21
C ASP A 6 -49.28 40.39 68.36
N ASP A 7 -49.49 39.39 67.50
CA ASP A 7 -48.39 38.57 67.00
C ASP A 7 -48.65 38.25 65.53
N GLN A 8 -47.82 38.90 64.72
CA GLN A 8 -47.57 38.59 63.32
C GLN A 8 -46.95 37.19 63.23
N HIS A 9 -47.22 36.44 62.16
CA HIS A 9 -46.17 35.88 61.30
C HIS A 9 -46.73 34.93 60.22
N ALA A 10 -46.45 35.34 58.98
CA ALA A 10 -46.00 34.54 57.83
C ALA A 10 -46.95 33.52 57.16
N ARG A 11 -47.41 33.91 55.96
CA ARG A 11 -47.81 33.03 54.85
C ARG A 11 -46.69 32.00 54.58
N ALA A 12 -47.04 30.72 54.61
CA ALA A 12 -46.22 29.66 54.02
C ALA A 12 -46.58 29.52 52.53
N GLU A 13 -45.65 29.89 51.66
CA GLU A 13 -45.68 29.57 50.24
C GLU A 13 -45.44 28.07 49.98
N PRO A 14 -45.95 27.54 48.84
CA PRO A 14 -45.92 26.11 48.54
C PRO A 14 -44.49 25.63 48.21
N ARG A 15 -44.12 24.48 48.80
CA ARG A 15 -42.83 23.82 48.59
C ARG A 15 -42.85 23.04 47.27
N ASP A 16 -42.04 23.49 46.32
CA ASP A 16 -41.57 22.72 45.17
C ASP A 16 -40.46 21.75 45.63
N PRO A 17 -40.52 20.44 45.37
CA PRO A 17 -39.44 19.53 45.73
C PRO A 17 -38.21 19.75 44.82
N PRO A 18 -36.99 19.77 45.40
CA PRO A 18 -35.78 20.15 44.70
C PRO A 18 -35.36 19.12 43.63
N GLY A 19 -34.76 19.67 42.56
CA GLY A 19 -34.17 18.94 41.45
C GLY A 19 -33.12 17.90 41.88
N ARG A 20 -32.91 16.93 40.98
CA ARG A 20 -31.96 15.83 41.14
C ARG A 20 -30.59 16.35 41.65
N PRO A 21 -29.93 15.63 42.57
CA PRO A 21 -28.56 15.91 42.94
C PRO A 21 -27.68 15.95 41.69
N GLN A 22 -27.02 17.07 41.48
CA GLN A 22 -25.89 17.19 40.57
C GLN A 22 -24.78 16.27 41.10
N GLU A 23 -24.35 15.30 40.29
CA GLU A 23 -23.15 14.53 40.59
C GLU A 23 -21.98 15.51 40.74
N PRO A 24 -21.16 15.37 41.80
CA PRO A 24 -20.04 16.27 41.99
C PRO A 24 -19.03 16.10 40.86
N GLU A 25 -18.78 17.19 40.12
CA GLU A 25 -17.65 17.29 39.20
C GLU A 25 -16.36 17.01 39.97
N VAL A 26 -15.78 15.85 39.71
CA VAL A 26 -14.50 15.45 40.29
C VAL A 26 -13.42 16.27 39.58
N PRO A 27 -12.66 17.13 40.27
CA PRO A 27 -11.64 17.94 39.64
C PRO A 27 -10.56 17.04 39.05
N TYR A 28 -10.31 17.15 37.73
CA TYR A 28 -9.19 16.49 37.09
C TYR A 28 -7.89 17.16 37.57
N ALA A 29 -7.36 16.65 38.67
CA ALA A 29 -6.11 17.10 39.27
C ALA A 29 -4.95 16.83 38.30
N GLN A 30 -4.35 17.93 37.83
CA GLN A 30 -3.12 17.97 37.04
C GLN A 30 -1.98 17.30 37.81
N SER A 31 -1.79 16.01 37.58
CA SER A 31 -0.70 15.24 38.15
C SER A 31 0.51 15.34 37.23
N ARG A 32 1.29 16.42 37.39
CA ARG A 32 2.68 16.44 36.94
C ARG A 32 3.46 15.36 37.69
N ARG A 33 3.62 14.19 37.08
CA ARG A 33 4.62 13.20 37.48
C ARG A 33 5.67 13.12 36.38
N HIS A 34 6.85 13.66 36.70
CA HIS A 34 8.08 13.46 35.95
C HIS A 34 8.30 11.95 35.76
N HIS A 35 8.12 11.46 34.54
CA HIS A 35 8.53 10.11 34.17
C HIS A 35 10.06 10.10 34.06
N ARG A 36 10.67 9.50 35.07
CA ARG A 36 12.11 9.28 35.20
C ARG A 36 12.57 8.37 34.03
N PRO A 37 13.69 8.66 33.35
CA PRO A 37 14.18 7.81 32.29
C PRO A 37 14.58 6.44 32.85
N SER A 38 14.02 5.38 32.27
CA SER A 38 14.36 4.00 32.59
C SER A 38 15.86 3.79 32.41
N ARG A 39 16.49 3.31 33.49
CA ARG A 39 17.92 3.02 33.56
C ARG A 39 18.31 2.00 32.49
N CYS A 40 19.27 2.35 31.66
CA CYS A 40 20.03 1.39 30.84
C CYS A 40 20.70 0.36 31.76
N PHE A 41 20.26 -0.89 31.69
CA PHE A 41 21.07 -2.01 32.14
C PHE A 41 21.97 -2.45 30.97
N PRO A 42 23.30 -2.56 31.16
CA PRO A 42 24.16 -3.13 30.13
C PRO A 42 23.94 -4.64 30.08
N VAL A 43 23.25 -5.12 29.05
CA VAL A 43 23.21 -6.54 28.73
C VAL A 43 24.56 -6.90 28.12
N ARG A 44 25.34 -7.70 28.85
CA ARG A 44 26.54 -8.39 28.35
C ARG A 44 26.11 -9.27 27.17
N ARG A 45 26.50 -8.89 25.95
CA ARG A 45 26.31 -9.72 24.75
C ARG A 45 27.42 -10.74 24.66
N GLU A 46 27.09 -12.00 24.93
CA GLU A 46 27.88 -13.13 24.44
C GLU A 46 27.60 -13.32 22.94
N SER A 47 28.69 -13.46 22.20
CA SER A 47 28.72 -13.77 20.76
C SER A 47 27.87 -14.99 20.43
N GLY A 48 27.13 -14.89 19.32
CA GLY A 48 26.71 -16.05 18.55
C GLY A 48 25.29 -15.96 18.02
N LYS A 49 25.21 -15.74 16.70
CA LYS A 49 24.01 -15.73 15.84
C LYS A 49 23.24 -14.41 15.87
N GLU A 50 23.67 -13.50 15.01
CA GLU A 50 22.72 -12.60 14.33
C GLU A 50 21.68 -13.48 13.64
N VAL A 51 20.53 -13.63 14.29
CA VAL A 51 19.31 -14.00 13.59
C VAL A 51 18.94 -12.76 12.79
N SER A 52 19.53 -12.67 11.59
CA SER A 52 19.09 -11.76 10.55
C SER A 52 17.70 -12.24 10.16
N CYS A 53 16.66 -11.58 10.69
CA CYS A 53 15.31 -11.70 10.18
C CYS A 53 15.29 -11.07 8.79
N GLN A 54 15.74 -11.85 7.81
CA GLN A 54 15.69 -11.51 6.41
C GLN A 54 14.21 -11.31 6.02
N ASN A 55 13.89 -10.05 5.72
CA ASN A 55 12.88 -9.62 4.75
C ASN A 55 11.45 -10.17 4.88
N MET A 56 10.80 -9.92 6.02
CA MET A 56 9.33 -9.98 6.15
C MET A 56 8.79 -8.57 6.36
N SER A 57 8.63 -7.78 5.30
CA SER A 57 7.84 -6.55 5.43
C SER A 57 7.25 -6.11 4.10
N VAL A 58 5.94 -5.89 4.11
CA VAL A 58 5.29 -4.98 3.18
C VAL A 58 6.12 -3.69 3.15
N ASP A 59 6.58 -3.26 1.98
CA ASP A 59 7.29 -1.98 1.84
C ASP A 59 6.30 -0.84 2.09
N HIS A 60 6.13 -0.49 3.37
CA HIS A 60 5.25 0.56 3.84
C HIS A 60 5.65 1.92 3.24
N ALA A 61 6.93 2.14 2.95
CA ALA A 61 7.39 3.37 2.32
C ALA A 61 6.90 3.47 0.87
N GLU A 62 6.96 2.39 0.11
CA GLU A 62 6.40 2.35 -1.25
C GLU A 62 4.89 2.50 -1.26
N LEU A 63 4.19 1.82 -0.36
CA LEU A 63 2.75 1.98 -0.18
C LEU A 63 2.38 3.45 0.10
N GLY A 64 3.08 4.09 1.05
CA GLY A 64 2.86 5.49 1.40
C GLY A 64 3.09 6.44 0.22
N ARG A 65 4.17 6.25 -0.54
CA ARG A 65 4.45 7.01 -1.78
C ARG A 65 3.33 6.88 -2.80
N ARG A 66 2.79 5.67 -3.00
CA ARG A 66 1.67 5.42 -3.93
C ARG A 66 0.40 6.13 -3.50
N LEU A 67 0.03 6.06 -2.23
CA LEU A 67 -1.14 6.76 -1.67
C LEU A 67 -1.01 8.28 -1.88
N ARG A 68 0.13 8.85 -1.49
CA ARG A 68 0.41 10.28 -1.64
C ARG A 68 0.36 10.74 -3.10
N ARG A 69 0.97 9.99 -4.02
CA ARG A 69 0.96 10.29 -5.45
C ARG A 69 -0.45 10.26 -6.02
N ARG A 70 -1.26 9.25 -5.67
CA ARG A 70 -2.65 9.15 -6.13
C ARG A 70 -3.49 10.31 -5.60
N ARG A 71 -3.38 10.63 -4.31
CA ARG A 71 -4.06 11.78 -3.71
C ARG A 71 -3.69 13.09 -4.41
N ALA A 72 -2.40 13.32 -4.63
CA ALA A 72 -1.91 14.53 -5.30
C ALA A 72 -2.42 14.64 -6.75
N ALA A 73 -2.49 13.53 -7.48
CA ALA A 73 -3.05 13.49 -8.84
C ALA A 73 -4.55 13.85 -8.88
N LEU A 74 -5.29 13.60 -7.79
CA LEU A 74 -6.69 13.98 -7.63
C LEU A 74 -6.86 15.41 -7.08
N GLY A 75 -5.77 16.13 -6.77
CA GLY A 75 -5.82 17.46 -6.17
C GLY A 75 -6.42 17.51 -4.76
N ARG A 76 -6.51 16.36 -4.06
CA ARG A 76 -7.17 16.28 -2.75
C ARG A 76 -6.19 16.51 -1.59
N THR A 77 -6.68 17.11 -0.53
CA THR A 77 -5.91 17.27 0.72
C THR A 77 -5.93 15.97 1.53
N VAL A 78 -4.95 15.78 2.42
CA VAL A 78 -4.93 14.63 3.34
C VAL A 78 -6.19 14.61 4.20
N ALA A 79 -6.66 15.79 4.65
CA ALA A 79 -7.88 15.92 5.44
C ALA A 79 -9.13 15.49 4.67
N SER A 80 -9.24 15.86 3.38
CA SER A 80 -10.36 15.43 2.54
C SER A 80 -10.38 13.91 2.36
N VAL A 81 -9.24 13.28 2.05
CA VAL A 81 -9.17 11.82 1.89
C VAL A 81 -9.43 11.09 3.21
N ALA A 82 -8.90 11.62 4.33
CA ALA A 82 -9.14 11.05 5.64
C ALA A 82 -10.62 11.08 6.02
N THR A 83 -11.32 12.17 5.72
CA THR A 83 -12.77 12.31 5.96
C THR A 83 -13.56 11.28 5.15
N ASP A 84 -13.30 11.20 3.84
CA ASP A 84 -13.99 10.26 2.95
C ASP A 84 -13.70 8.79 3.32
N ALA A 85 -12.45 8.48 3.67
CA ALA A 85 -12.08 7.15 4.17
C ALA A 85 -12.57 6.93 5.62
N ALA A 86 -13.16 7.93 6.29
CA ALA A 86 -13.49 7.98 7.71
C ALA A 86 -12.36 7.44 8.63
N LEU A 87 -11.15 7.91 8.37
CA LEU A 87 -9.93 7.71 9.14
C LEU A 87 -9.47 9.04 9.74
N SER A 88 -8.57 9.00 10.73
CA SER A 88 -8.01 10.24 11.27
C SER A 88 -6.95 10.83 10.32
N VAL A 89 -6.93 12.15 10.20
CA VAL A 89 -5.90 12.90 9.44
C VAL A 89 -4.47 12.50 9.83
N PRO A 90 -4.08 12.41 11.12
CA PRO A 90 -2.72 11.99 11.48
C PRO A 90 -2.44 10.54 11.09
N TYR A 91 -3.44 9.66 11.07
CA TYR A 91 -3.25 8.28 10.63
C TYR A 91 -2.96 8.21 9.13
N VAL A 92 -3.76 8.89 8.28
CA VAL A 92 -3.50 8.94 6.83
C VAL A 92 -2.16 9.61 6.52
N ALA A 93 -1.80 10.68 7.22
CA ALA A 93 -0.50 11.32 7.07
C ALA A 93 0.67 10.39 7.44
N ASN A 94 0.52 9.58 8.50
CA ASN A 94 1.52 8.59 8.88
C ASN A 94 1.66 7.52 7.80
N LEU A 95 0.55 7.00 7.27
CA LEU A 95 0.54 6.02 6.20
C LEU A 95 1.21 6.55 4.92
N GLU A 96 0.94 7.79 4.52
CA GLU A 96 1.61 8.42 3.36
C GLU A 96 3.12 8.62 3.54
N ASN A 97 3.59 8.71 4.80
CA ASN A 97 5.00 8.77 5.14
C ASN A 97 5.62 7.38 5.38
N GLY A 98 4.88 6.30 5.09
CA GLY A 98 5.33 4.93 5.28
C GLY A 98 5.46 4.49 6.73
N ARG A 99 4.73 5.17 7.64
CA ARG A 99 4.74 4.87 9.08
C ARG A 99 3.44 4.21 9.49
N GLY A 100 3.55 3.15 10.29
CA GLY A 100 2.43 2.43 10.89
C GLY A 100 2.09 1.12 10.17
N ASN A 101 1.14 0.39 10.77
CA ASN A 101 0.67 -0.89 10.25
C ASN A 101 -0.82 -0.77 9.91
N PRO A 102 -1.18 -0.49 8.64
CA PRO A 102 -2.58 -0.40 8.25
C PRO A 102 -3.26 -1.76 8.25
N THR A 103 -4.52 -1.81 8.69
CA THR A 103 -5.37 -2.98 8.51
C THR A 103 -5.83 -3.08 7.06
N VAL A 104 -6.22 -4.28 6.62
CA VAL A 104 -6.83 -4.49 5.30
C VAL A 104 -8.04 -3.57 5.12
N SER A 105 -8.89 -3.45 6.14
CA SER A 105 -10.07 -2.56 6.09
C SER A 105 -9.70 -1.08 5.96
N ALA A 106 -8.60 -0.63 6.55
CA ALA A 106 -8.12 0.75 6.38
C ALA A 106 -7.60 0.99 4.95
N LEU A 107 -6.92 0.00 4.36
CA LEU A 107 -6.46 0.07 2.97
C LEU A 107 -7.61 0.09 1.98
N ASP A 108 -8.66 -0.69 2.25
CA ASP A 108 -9.85 -0.76 1.41
C ASP A 108 -10.58 0.59 1.35
N ARG A 109 -10.83 1.18 2.52
CA ARG A 109 -11.46 2.51 2.65
C ARG A 109 -10.62 3.62 2.01
N LEU A 110 -9.29 3.54 2.10
CA LEU A 110 -8.40 4.46 1.39
C LEU A 110 -8.46 4.24 -0.12
N ALA A 111 -8.55 2.99 -0.58
CA ALA A 111 -8.66 2.68 -1.99
C ALA A 111 -9.95 3.27 -2.58
N GLU A 112 -11.09 3.08 -1.90
CA GLU A 112 -12.38 3.67 -2.26
C GLU A 112 -12.31 5.20 -2.33
N ALA A 113 -11.80 5.86 -1.27
CA ALA A 113 -11.69 7.32 -1.21
C ALA A 113 -10.77 7.92 -2.29
N LEU A 114 -9.83 7.11 -2.82
CA LEU A 114 -8.90 7.47 -3.90
C LEU A 114 -9.34 6.99 -5.29
N GLY A 115 -10.55 6.43 -5.40
CA GLY A 115 -11.10 5.90 -6.65
C GLY A 115 -10.23 4.79 -7.24
N THR A 116 -9.82 3.85 -6.39
CA THR A 116 -9.00 2.68 -6.72
C THR A 116 -9.59 1.42 -6.09
N ARG A 117 -9.14 0.25 -6.54
CA ARG A 117 -9.58 -1.05 -6.01
C ARG A 117 -8.43 -1.72 -5.27
N LEU A 118 -8.69 -2.19 -4.05
CA LEU A 118 -7.75 -3.04 -3.32
C LEU A 118 -7.78 -4.45 -3.91
N VAL A 119 -6.61 -4.97 -4.27
CA VAL A 119 -6.43 -6.37 -4.71
C VAL A 119 -5.41 -7.01 -3.78
N ILE A 120 -5.81 -8.12 -3.16
CA ILE A 120 -4.96 -8.92 -2.28
C ILE A 120 -4.77 -10.27 -2.95
N THR A 121 -3.51 -10.60 -3.24
CA THR A 121 -3.12 -11.91 -3.76
C THR A 121 -2.33 -12.61 -2.67
N LEU A 122 -2.76 -13.82 -2.31
CA LEU A 122 -2.00 -14.71 -1.44
C LEU A 122 -1.28 -15.71 -2.34
N ALA A 123 0.02 -15.87 -2.11
CA ALA A 123 0.84 -16.87 -2.79
C ALA A 123 1.38 -17.84 -1.74
N GLU A 124 1.47 -19.12 -2.10
CA GLU A 124 2.13 -20.10 -1.25
C GLU A 124 3.60 -19.70 -1.06
N PRO A 125 4.17 -19.80 0.16
CA PRO A 125 5.58 -19.56 0.38
C PRO A 125 6.38 -20.62 -0.42
N GLY A 126 6.91 -20.21 -1.57
CA GLY A 126 7.57 -21.09 -2.54
C GLY A 126 6.83 -21.28 -3.87
N ALA A 127 5.57 -20.83 -4.00
CA ALA A 127 4.96 -20.62 -5.33
C ALA A 127 5.63 -19.44 -6.08
N ASP A 128 6.44 -18.65 -5.37
CA ASP A 128 7.40 -17.67 -5.92
C ASP A 128 8.86 -18.12 -5.76
N ALA A 129 9.11 -19.45 -5.79
CA ALA A 129 10.37 -19.98 -6.33
C ALA A 129 10.26 -20.25 -7.84
N GLY A 130 9.23 -19.73 -8.50
CA GLY A 130 9.30 -19.19 -9.87
C GLY A 130 9.64 -17.69 -9.80
N PRO A 131 10.24 -17.09 -10.84
CA PRO A 131 10.90 -15.79 -10.70
C PRO A 131 9.96 -14.75 -10.11
N SER A 132 10.33 -14.22 -8.92
CA SER A 132 9.94 -12.90 -8.41
C SER A 132 9.62 -12.04 -9.63
N ALA A 133 8.35 -11.59 -9.76
CA ALA A 133 7.82 -10.82 -10.88
C ALA A 133 8.99 -10.19 -11.65
N PRO A 134 9.35 -10.73 -12.84
CA PRO A 134 10.72 -10.66 -13.36
C PRO A 134 11.20 -9.25 -13.15
N VAL A 135 12.24 -9.07 -12.33
CA VAL A 135 12.88 -7.77 -12.19
C VAL A 135 13.36 -7.47 -13.60
N VAL A 136 12.54 -6.74 -14.34
CA VAL A 136 12.70 -6.58 -15.77
C VAL A 136 14.05 -5.90 -15.94
N PRO A 137 15.04 -6.57 -16.54
CA PRO A 137 16.39 -6.02 -16.59
C PRO A 137 16.36 -4.64 -17.24
N PRO A 138 17.05 -3.63 -16.68
CA PRO A 138 17.04 -2.28 -17.24
C PRO A 138 17.52 -2.26 -18.70
N SER A 139 18.45 -3.15 -19.07
CA SER A 139 18.90 -3.35 -20.45
C SER A 139 17.77 -3.79 -21.40
N LEU A 140 16.84 -4.65 -20.95
CA LEU A 140 15.68 -5.08 -21.74
C LEU A 140 14.70 -3.91 -21.93
N GLN A 141 14.51 -3.10 -20.90
CA GLN A 141 13.66 -1.92 -21.01
C GLN A 141 14.25 -0.90 -21.99
N GLU A 142 15.56 -0.73 -22.00
CA GLU A 142 16.27 0.14 -22.95
C GLU A 142 16.17 -0.41 -24.38
N PHE A 143 16.48 -1.70 -24.57
CA PHE A 143 16.34 -2.39 -25.85
C PHE A 143 14.92 -2.32 -26.42
N ALA A 144 13.90 -2.51 -25.59
CA ALA A 144 12.49 -2.45 -25.99
C ALA A 144 12.01 -1.05 -26.42
N ARG A 145 12.80 0.01 -26.19
CA ARG A 145 12.59 1.37 -26.74
C ARG A 145 13.28 1.58 -28.09
N GLY A 146 14.15 0.66 -28.50
CA GLY A 146 14.92 0.71 -29.74
C GLY A 146 14.09 0.47 -31.00
N ARG A 147 14.67 0.83 -32.16
CA ARG A 147 14.03 0.66 -33.48
C ARG A 147 13.81 -0.80 -33.86
N ARG A 148 14.77 -1.69 -33.55
CA ARG A 148 14.70 -3.11 -33.91
C ARG A 148 13.51 -3.81 -33.26
N PHE A 149 13.32 -3.61 -31.96
CA PHE A 149 12.18 -4.18 -31.23
C PHE A 149 10.84 -3.67 -31.77
N ARG A 150 10.71 -2.35 -32.04
CA ARG A 150 9.51 -1.79 -32.67
C ARG A 150 9.24 -2.36 -34.06
N HIS A 151 10.27 -2.54 -34.87
CA HIS A 151 10.15 -3.12 -36.19
C HIS A 151 9.67 -4.58 -36.12
N ALA A 152 10.26 -5.39 -35.23
CA ALA A 152 9.82 -6.77 -35.01
C ALA A 152 8.37 -6.86 -34.54
N VAL A 153 7.94 -5.96 -33.65
CA VAL A 153 6.52 -5.86 -33.22
C VAL A 153 5.62 -5.58 -34.42
N GLY A 154 5.92 -4.57 -35.24
CA GLY A 154 5.10 -4.24 -36.40
C GLY A 154 5.04 -5.36 -37.44
N THR A 155 6.16 -6.05 -37.68
CA THR A 155 6.20 -7.21 -38.57
C THR A 155 5.34 -8.36 -38.03
N LEU A 156 5.47 -8.70 -36.74
CA LEU A 156 4.68 -9.76 -36.11
C LEU A 156 3.20 -9.41 -36.01
N ALA A 157 2.86 -8.15 -35.71
CA ALA A 157 1.48 -7.67 -35.70
C ALA A 157 0.83 -7.82 -37.09
N GLY A 158 1.55 -7.43 -38.14
CA GLY A 158 1.10 -7.62 -39.53
C GLY A 158 0.94 -9.09 -39.92
N LEU A 159 1.85 -9.97 -39.47
CA LEU A 159 1.78 -11.40 -39.76
C LEU A 159 0.66 -12.12 -38.98
N LEU A 160 0.47 -11.78 -37.71
CA LEU A 160 -0.48 -12.42 -36.81
C LEU A 160 -1.90 -11.82 -36.90
N GLY A 161 -2.05 -10.65 -37.55
CA GLY A 161 -3.31 -9.91 -37.57
C GLY A 161 -3.72 -9.38 -36.19
N GLU A 162 -2.75 -9.19 -35.30
CA GLU A 162 -2.96 -8.71 -33.93
C GLU A 162 -2.62 -7.21 -33.79
N ASP A 163 -3.10 -6.58 -32.72
CA ASP A 163 -2.73 -5.21 -32.37
C ASP A 163 -1.28 -5.11 -31.89
N ASP A 164 -0.56 -4.08 -32.35
CA ASP A 164 0.83 -3.80 -31.99
C ASP A 164 1.09 -3.80 -30.47
N ARG A 165 0.16 -3.28 -29.66
CA ARG A 165 0.32 -3.23 -28.20
C ARG A 165 0.26 -4.62 -27.60
N ALA A 166 -0.65 -5.47 -28.08
CA ALA A 166 -0.79 -6.85 -27.63
C ALA A 166 0.47 -7.66 -27.94
N VAL A 167 0.96 -7.58 -29.19
CA VAL A 167 2.19 -8.23 -29.63
C VAL A 167 3.39 -7.70 -28.87
N ARG A 168 3.48 -6.38 -28.65
CA ARG A 168 4.55 -5.75 -27.87
C ARG A 168 4.64 -6.32 -26.46
N THR A 169 3.50 -6.40 -25.75
CA THR A 169 3.45 -6.93 -24.39
C THR A 169 3.87 -8.40 -24.38
N ARG A 170 3.27 -9.23 -25.25
CA ARG A 170 3.58 -10.66 -25.33
C ARG A 170 5.06 -10.92 -25.65
N LEU A 171 5.64 -10.19 -26.60
CA LEU A 171 7.03 -10.34 -27.00
C LEU A 171 8.00 -9.89 -25.90
N PHE A 172 7.67 -8.80 -25.20
CA PHE A 172 8.47 -8.32 -24.07
C PHE A 172 8.49 -9.34 -22.93
N ASP A 173 7.33 -9.89 -22.59
CA ASP A 173 7.19 -10.90 -21.54
C ASP A 173 7.91 -12.20 -21.93
N ALA A 174 7.85 -12.60 -23.21
CA ALA A 174 8.59 -13.75 -23.73
C ALA A 174 10.11 -13.57 -23.62
N LEU A 175 10.64 -12.38 -23.95
CA LEU A 175 12.07 -12.07 -23.78
C LEU A 175 12.48 -12.07 -22.30
N ALA A 176 11.69 -11.45 -21.43
CA ALA A 176 11.94 -11.43 -20.00
C ALA A 176 11.93 -12.84 -19.40
N GLY A 177 10.95 -13.67 -19.80
CA GLY A 177 10.85 -15.07 -19.40
C GLY A 177 12.01 -15.92 -19.91
N ALA A 178 12.42 -15.75 -21.17
CA ALA A 178 13.54 -16.49 -21.75
C ALA A 178 14.88 -16.16 -21.08
N ALA A 179 15.06 -14.93 -20.62
CA ALA A 179 16.28 -14.51 -19.93
C ALA A 179 16.28 -14.79 -18.43
N ALA A 180 15.12 -15.01 -17.80
CA ALA A 180 15.02 -15.20 -16.35
C ALA A 180 15.93 -16.33 -15.81
N PRO A 181 16.07 -17.51 -16.45
CA PRO A 181 16.96 -18.58 -15.97
C PRO A 181 18.45 -18.22 -16.00
N LEU A 182 18.84 -17.22 -16.80
CA LEU A 182 20.24 -16.80 -16.92
C LEU A 182 20.72 -16.03 -15.68
N GLY A 183 19.80 -15.48 -14.89
CA GLY A 183 20.11 -14.80 -13.61
C GLY A 183 21.06 -13.60 -13.73
N ARG A 184 21.27 -13.07 -14.94
CA ARG A 184 22.21 -11.99 -15.24
C ARG A 184 21.61 -11.00 -16.23
N ASP A 185 22.14 -9.78 -16.21
CA ASP A 185 21.82 -8.79 -17.22
C ASP A 185 22.47 -9.16 -18.57
N LEU A 186 21.76 -8.92 -19.68
CA LEU A 186 22.23 -9.24 -21.02
C LEU A 186 22.61 -7.96 -21.78
N PRO A 187 23.73 -7.99 -22.54
CA PRO A 187 24.05 -6.90 -23.46
C PRO A 187 23.04 -6.83 -24.60
N GLU A 188 22.97 -5.67 -25.27
CA GLU A 188 22.05 -5.46 -26.40
C GLU A 188 22.15 -6.54 -27.48
N THR A 189 23.36 -6.97 -27.83
CA THR A 189 23.60 -8.02 -28.84
C THR A 189 22.93 -9.35 -28.48
N ASP A 190 22.90 -9.72 -27.20
CA ASP A 190 22.25 -10.94 -26.74
C ASP A 190 20.72 -10.81 -26.79
N TRP A 191 20.19 -9.62 -26.49
CA TRP A 191 18.77 -9.32 -26.69
C TRP A 191 18.35 -9.38 -28.16
N GLN A 192 19.19 -8.91 -29.06
CA GLN A 192 18.95 -9.01 -30.50
C GLN A 192 18.87 -10.49 -30.94
N ARG A 193 19.79 -11.34 -30.45
CA ARG A 193 19.79 -12.78 -30.76
C ARG A 193 18.56 -13.50 -30.21
N LEU A 194 18.16 -13.19 -28.97
CA LEU A 194 16.93 -13.75 -28.39
C LEU A 194 15.68 -13.31 -29.15
N LEU A 195 15.62 -12.03 -29.56
CA LEU A 195 14.53 -11.52 -30.38
C LEU A 195 14.46 -12.24 -31.72
N ASP A 196 15.59 -12.39 -32.42
CA ASP A 196 15.64 -13.07 -33.72
C ASP A 196 15.21 -14.53 -33.58
N ALA A 197 15.64 -15.23 -32.52
CA ALA A 197 15.22 -16.60 -32.23
C ALA A 197 13.71 -16.70 -31.99
N LEU A 198 13.13 -15.78 -31.19
CA LEU A 198 11.69 -15.75 -30.93
C LEU A 198 10.88 -15.42 -32.18
N VAL A 199 11.33 -14.47 -33.00
CA VAL A 199 10.70 -14.12 -34.29
C VAL A 199 10.76 -15.31 -35.24
N LEU A 200 11.89 -16.02 -35.30
CA LEU A 200 12.03 -17.22 -36.13
C LEU A 200 11.04 -18.31 -35.71
N VAL A 201 10.92 -18.58 -34.41
CA VAL A 201 9.98 -19.60 -33.88
C VAL A 201 8.53 -19.21 -34.14
N MET A 202 8.15 -17.94 -33.94
CA MET A 202 6.78 -17.49 -34.16
C MET A 202 6.42 -17.32 -35.64
N GLY A 203 7.42 -17.05 -36.49
CA GLY A 203 7.26 -16.91 -37.94
C GLY A 203 7.29 -18.24 -38.71
N HIS A 204 7.63 -19.35 -38.05
CA HIS A 204 7.56 -20.68 -38.64
C HIS A 204 6.29 -21.39 -38.15
N PRO A 205 5.21 -21.47 -38.95
CA PRO A 205 4.09 -22.33 -38.59
C PRO A 205 4.65 -23.74 -38.48
N ALA A 206 4.39 -24.40 -37.35
CA ALA A 206 4.72 -25.81 -37.20
C ALA A 206 4.16 -26.56 -38.42
N ASP A 207 5.00 -27.34 -39.11
CA ASP A 207 4.53 -28.20 -40.20
C ASP A 207 3.32 -28.98 -39.67
N PRO A 208 2.17 -28.95 -40.37
CA PRO A 208 1.06 -29.79 -39.98
C PRO A 208 1.58 -31.23 -39.99
N PRO A 209 1.28 -32.05 -38.96
CA PRO A 209 1.71 -33.44 -38.96
C PRO A 209 1.23 -34.07 -40.27
N GLY A 210 2.18 -34.50 -41.10
CA GLY A 210 1.90 -35.10 -42.40
C GLY A 210 0.85 -36.19 -42.24
N GLY A 211 -0.33 -35.94 -42.81
CA GLY A 211 -1.37 -36.95 -42.97
C GLY A 211 -0.88 -38.04 -43.95
N PRO A 212 -1.40 -39.28 -43.78
CA PRO A 212 -0.78 -40.53 -44.22
C PRO A 212 -0.57 -40.66 -45.73
#